data_AF-A0AAD4HN33-F1
#
_entry.id   AF-A0AAD4HN33-F1
#
_cell.length_a   1.000
_cell.length_b   1.000
_cell.length_c   1.000
_cell.angle_alpha   90.00
_cell.angle_beta   90.00
_cell.angle_gamma   90.00
#
_symmetry.space_group_name_H-M   'P 1'
#
loop_
_entity.id
_entity.type
_entity.pdbx_description
1 polymer ?
#
loop_
_entity_poly.entity_id
_entity_poly.type
_entity_poly.pdbx_seq_one_letter_code
_entity_poly.pdbx_strand_id
1 'polypeptide(L)'
;MDSDATTHTSNNSRTRLWIVALCIFMKISMILFFCSIQVGEKTNKVYSFVGDDFPRLLPLAQADPVLMAFEDSVHYQIDTEDGRAEWASLMPGNGLVYLGEQPGRPFSISMFHQLRCLDIIREDIVGADSNAALSRHCLNYLRQMIMCRSDAQLENILLASREDSLQPFFVRPGTYVCNNWNSVLEEVKKNQAGAER
;
A
#
# COMPACT_ATOMS: atom_id res chain seq x y z
N MET A 1 -15.09 -71.23 -21.02
CA MET A 1 -14.04 -70.19 -21.10
C MET A 1 -14.77 -68.88 -21.32
N ASP A 2 -14.43 -67.85 -20.55
CA ASP A 2 -14.90 -66.46 -20.62
C ASP A 2 -16.26 -66.12 -19.98
N SER A 3 -16.23 -65.89 -18.67
CA SER A 3 -17.25 -65.08 -17.97
C SER A 3 -16.70 -64.54 -16.64
N ASP A 4 -15.66 -63.68 -16.66
CA ASP A 4 -15.18 -63.05 -15.42
C ASP A 4 -14.43 -61.69 -15.56
N ALA A 5 -14.60 -60.97 -16.68
CA ALA A 5 -13.86 -59.72 -16.93
C ALA A 5 -14.64 -58.42 -16.63
N THR A 6 -15.94 -58.48 -16.36
CA THR A 6 -16.82 -57.28 -16.30
C THR A 6 -17.11 -56.77 -14.88
N THR A 7 -16.86 -57.57 -13.84
CA THR A 7 -17.15 -57.22 -12.43
C THR A 7 -16.03 -56.39 -11.78
N HIS A 8 -14.77 -56.54 -12.19
CA HIS A 8 -13.64 -55.80 -11.62
C HIS A 8 -13.54 -54.34 -12.09
N THR A 9 -14.05 -54.00 -13.28
CA THR A 9 -13.97 -52.62 -13.83
C THR A 9 -15.01 -51.68 -13.23
N SER A 10 -16.20 -52.20 -12.90
CA SER A 10 -17.31 -51.45 -12.28
C SER A 10 -17.02 -51.01 -10.84
N ASN A 11 -16.35 -51.85 -10.05
CA ASN A 11 -16.07 -51.53 -8.66
C ASN A 11 -15.00 -50.42 -8.52
N ASN A 12 -14.06 -50.35 -9.48
CA ASN A 12 -13.01 -49.35 -9.57
C ASN A 12 -13.51 -47.97 -10.03
N SER A 13 -14.57 -47.91 -10.85
CA SER A 13 -15.15 -46.62 -11.28
C SER A 13 -15.95 -45.96 -10.16
N ARG A 14 -16.70 -46.74 -9.38
CA ARG A 14 -17.49 -46.26 -8.24
C ARG A 14 -16.58 -45.74 -7.12
N THR A 15 -15.51 -46.45 -6.78
CA THR A 15 -14.52 -45.99 -5.79
C THR A 15 -13.81 -44.70 -6.22
N ARG A 16 -13.46 -44.56 -7.51
CA ARG A 16 -12.90 -43.31 -8.05
C ARG A 16 -13.86 -42.12 -7.94
N LEU A 17 -15.16 -42.33 -8.22
CA LEU A 17 -16.21 -41.31 -8.04
C LEU A 17 -16.33 -40.84 -6.58
N TRP A 18 -16.28 -41.77 -5.62
CA TRP A 18 -16.32 -41.42 -4.19
C TRP A 18 -15.08 -40.64 -3.73
N ILE A 19 -13.89 -40.98 -4.23
CA ILE A 19 -12.66 -40.24 -3.92
C ILE A 19 -12.73 -38.81 -4.46
N VAL A 20 -13.17 -38.64 -5.71
CA VAL A 20 -13.32 -37.29 -6.30
C VAL A 20 -14.35 -36.46 -5.55
N ALA A 21 -15.49 -37.05 -5.19
CA ALA A 21 -16.52 -36.36 -4.40
C ALA A 21 -16.00 -35.94 -3.01
N LEU A 22 -15.24 -36.80 -2.34
CA LEU A 22 -14.59 -36.49 -1.05
C LEU A 22 -13.60 -35.32 -1.18
N CYS A 23 -12.77 -35.31 -2.22
CA CYS A 23 -11.81 -34.22 -2.46
C CYS A 23 -12.51 -32.89 -2.75
N ILE A 24 -13.60 -32.90 -3.53
CA ILE A 24 -14.40 -31.70 -3.81
C ILE A 24 -15.04 -31.18 -2.52
N PHE A 25 -15.63 -32.07 -1.71
CA PHE A 25 -16.25 -31.70 -0.43
C PHE A 25 -15.23 -31.11 0.54
N MET A 26 -14.05 -31.72 0.68
CA MET A 26 -12.96 -31.16 1.50
C MET A 26 -12.54 -29.79 0.99
N LYS A 27 -12.39 -29.59 -0.33
CA LYS A 27 -12.04 -28.28 -0.90
C LYS A 27 -13.10 -27.22 -0.60
N ILE A 28 -14.38 -27.53 -0.82
CA ILE A 28 -15.48 -26.59 -0.55
C ILE A 28 -15.54 -26.27 0.94
N SER A 29 -15.47 -27.28 1.82
CA SER A 29 -15.48 -27.08 3.26
C SER A 29 -14.29 -26.25 3.73
N MET A 30 -13.11 -26.46 3.15
CA MET A 30 -11.91 -25.67 3.44
C MET A 30 -12.11 -24.23 2.98
N ILE A 31 -12.58 -23.99 1.74
CA ILE A 31 -12.86 -22.63 1.24
C ILE A 31 -13.88 -21.91 2.12
N LEU A 32 -14.98 -22.58 2.49
CA LEU A 32 -15.99 -22.00 3.38
C LEU A 32 -15.43 -21.66 4.77
N PHE A 33 -14.59 -22.54 5.32
CA PHE A 33 -13.89 -22.29 6.59
C PHE A 33 -12.93 -21.11 6.48
N PHE A 34 -12.11 -21.04 5.44
CA PHE A 34 -11.21 -19.90 5.22
C PHE A 34 -11.96 -18.60 4.93
N CYS A 35 -13.08 -18.63 4.18
CA CYS A 35 -13.95 -17.47 4.01
C CYS A 35 -14.55 -17.03 5.35
N SER A 36 -14.97 -17.96 6.21
CA SER A 36 -15.50 -17.63 7.54
C SER A 36 -14.44 -17.05 8.47
N ILE A 37 -13.18 -17.45 8.33
CA ILE A 37 -12.05 -16.89 9.07
C ILE A 37 -11.67 -15.49 8.54
N GLN A 38 -11.79 -15.26 7.22
CA GLN A 38 -11.50 -13.96 6.61
C GLN A 38 -12.58 -12.90 6.84
N VAL A 39 -13.78 -13.28 7.29
CA VAL A 39 -14.71 -12.34 7.92
C VAL A 39 -14.19 -12.07 9.34
N GLY A 40 -13.02 -11.43 9.41
CA GLY A 40 -12.47 -10.91 10.64
C GLY A 40 -13.48 -9.94 11.25
N GLU A 41 -13.83 -10.18 12.51
CA GLU A 41 -14.66 -9.33 13.32
C GLU A 41 -14.16 -7.89 13.20
N LYS A 42 -14.91 -7.02 12.50
CA LYS A 42 -14.69 -5.57 12.55
C LYS A 42 -14.90 -5.16 14.00
N THR A 43 -13.83 -5.13 14.77
CA THR A 43 -13.87 -4.61 16.13
C THR A 43 -14.24 -3.14 16.02
N ASN A 44 -15.52 -2.82 16.25
CA ASN A 44 -16.00 -1.45 16.39
C ASN A 44 -15.51 -0.92 17.73
N LYS A 45 -14.20 -0.76 17.86
CA LYS A 45 -13.61 -0.09 19.00
C LYS A 45 -14.02 1.38 18.92
N VAL A 46 -14.81 1.82 19.88
CA VAL A 46 -15.15 3.23 20.07
C VAL A 46 -13.96 3.90 20.73
N TYR A 47 -13.53 5.04 20.17
CA TYR A 47 -12.43 5.85 20.68
C TYR A 47 -12.97 7.16 21.25
N SER A 48 -12.43 7.61 22.37
CA SER A 48 -12.77 8.91 22.98
C SER A 48 -12.04 10.08 22.31
N PHE A 49 -10.95 9.81 21.59
CA PHE A 49 -10.05 10.82 21.00
C PHE A 49 -9.37 11.74 22.02
N VAL A 50 -9.41 11.39 23.31
CA VAL A 50 -8.74 12.10 24.41
C VAL A 50 -7.40 11.43 24.71
N GLY A 51 -6.34 12.25 24.87
CA GLY A 51 -5.00 11.74 25.16
C GLY A 51 -4.51 10.78 24.08
N ASP A 52 -4.21 9.53 24.47
CA ASP A 52 -3.72 8.47 23.59
C ASP A 52 -4.81 7.50 23.09
N ASP A 53 -6.09 7.79 23.38
CA ASP A 53 -7.20 6.94 22.98
C ASP A 53 -7.74 7.30 21.58
N PHE A 54 -6.98 6.95 20.56
CA PHE A 54 -7.31 7.13 19.16
C PHE A 54 -6.77 5.97 18.30
N PRO A 55 -7.30 5.73 17.10
CA PRO A 55 -6.79 4.67 16.24
C PRO A 55 -5.40 5.03 15.70
N ARG A 56 -4.45 4.08 15.73
CA ARG A 56 -3.09 4.28 15.18
C ARG A 56 -3.05 4.32 13.65
N LEU A 57 -4.05 3.76 13.00
CA LEU A 57 -4.21 3.74 11.55
C LEU A 57 -5.50 4.48 11.21
N LEU A 58 -5.51 5.19 10.09
CA LEU A 58 -6.75 5.75 9.57
C LEU A 58 -7.71 4.60 9.25
N PRO A 59 -8.93 4.57 9.80
CA PRO A 59 -9.89 3.52 9.50
C PRO A 59 -10.40 3.68 8.06
N LEU A 60 -9.81 2.94 7.13
CA LEU A 60 -10.24 2.94 5.72
C LEU A 60 -11.30 1.87 5.50
N ALA A 61 -12.34 2.19 4.73
CA ALA A 61 -13.36 1.21 4.33
C ALA A 61 -12.78 0.14 3.40
N GLN A 62 -11.83 0.52 2.55
CA GLN A 62 -11.13 -0.36 1.62
C GLN A 62 -9.66 0.09 1.48
N ALA A 63 -8.73 -0.81 1.82
CA ALA A 63 -7.30 -0.56 1.79
C ALA A 63 -6.57 -1.68 1.04
N ASP A 64 -7.23 -2.24 0.02
CA ASP A 64 -6.70 -3.39 -0.70
C ASP A 64 -5.33 -3.05 -1.30
N PRO A 65 -4.34 -3.95 -1.20
CA PRO A 65 -3.03 -3.71 -1.79
C PRO A 65 -3.15 -3.55 -3.31
N VAL A 66 -2.31 -2.68 -3.86
CA VAL A 66 -2.21 -2.44 -5.30
C VAL A 66 -0.83 -2.86 -5.80
N LEU A 67 -0.76 -3.32 -7.04
CA LEU A 67 0.50 -3.56 -7.73
C LEU A 67 0.96 -2.27 -8.40
N MET A 68 2.21 -1.88 -8.17
CA MET A 68 2.80 -0.69 -8.76
C MET A 68 4.17 -1.03 -9.34
N ALA A 69 4.41 -0.63 -10.60
CA ALA A 69 5.74 -0.67 -11.19
C ALA A 69 6.48 0.63 -10.89
N PHE A 70 7.79 0.54 -10.65
CA PHE A 70 8.63 1.73 -10.57
C PHE A 70 9.07 2.12 -11.99
N GLU A 71 8.95 3.38 -12.36
CA GLU A 71 9.37 3.87 -13.68
C GLU A 71 9.96 5.27 -13.53
N ASP A 72 10.80 5.66 -14.49
CA ASP A 72 11.29 7.04 -14.54
C ASP A 72 10.12 8.00 -14.71
N SER A 73 9.98 8.93 -13.78
CA SER A 73 8.87 9.88 -13.76
C SER A 73 9.22 11.17 -14.50
N VAL A 74 8.32 11.61 -15.36
CA VAL A 74 8.33 12.99 -15.90
C VAL A 74 7.71 13.99 -14.93
N HIS A 75 6.98 13.51 -13.91
CA HIS A 75 6.37 14.29 -12.84
C HIS A 75 7.35 14.53 -11.69
N TYR A 76 7.03 15.54 -10.87
CA TYR A 76 7.73 15.97 -9.66
C TYR A 76 9.13 16.54 -9.94
N GLN A 77 9.27 17.25 -11.06
CA GLN A 77 10.53 17.93 -11.41
C GLN A 77 10.97 18.87 -10.28
N ILE A 78 12.27 18.90 -10.01
CA ILE A 78 12.82 19.52 -8.79
C ILE A 78 12.75 21.06 -8.81
N ASP A 79 13.00 21.67 -9.97
CA ASP A 79 13.16 23.12 -10.16
C ASP A 79 12.40 23.64 -11.40
N THR A 80 11.11 23.32 -11.50
CA THR A 80 10.22 23.84 -12.56
C THR A 80 8.90 24.31 -11.96
N GLU A 81 8.18 25.18 -12.68
CA GLU A 81 6.86 25.65 -12.25
C GLU A 81 5.85 24.50 -12.15
N ASP A 82 5.79 23.66 -13.20
CA ASP A 82 4.91 22.49 -13.22
C ASP A 82 5.25 21.52 -12.09
N GLY A 83 6.54 21.27 -11.85
CA GLY A 83 7.01 20.46 -10.73
C GLY A 83 6.55 21.03 -9.39
N ARG A 84 6.66 22.35 -9.17
CA ARG A 84 6.18 22.99 -7.94
C ARG A 84 4.68 22.77 -7.73
N ALA A 85 3.88 22.88 -8.79
CA ALA A 85 2.45 22.61 -8.72
C ALA A 85 2.15 21.13 -8.39
N GLU A 86 2.92 20.20 -8.95
CA GLU A 86 2.80 18.77 -8.67
C GLU A 86 3.15 18.45 -7.21
N TRP A 87 4.27 18.97 -6.69
CA TRP A 87 4.67 18.80 -5.29
C TRP A 87 3.63 19.38 -4.32
N ALA A 88 3.08 20.56 -4.63
CA ALA A 88 2.00 21.18 -3.85
C ALA A 88 0.70 20.34 -3.84
N SER A 89 0.49 19.48 -4.84
CA SER A 89 -0.71 18.65 -4.99
C SER A 89 -0.65 17.31 -4.25
N LEU A 90 0.46 16.99 -3.57
CA LEU A 90 0.71 15.69 -2.93
C LEU A 90 -0.29 15.32 -1.82
N MET A 91 -1.00 16.30 -1.24
CA MET A 91 -1.98 16.05 -0.20
C MET A 91 -3.23 16.93 -0.36
N PRO A 92 -4.43 16.44 -0.01
CA PRO A 92 -5.64 17.26 -0.06
C PRO A 92 -5.63 18.32 1.04
N GLY A 93 -5.96 19.56 0.67
CA GLY A 93 -6.09 20.68 1.61
C GLY A 93 -4.84 20.86 2.46
N ASN A 94 -4.99 20.84 3.79
CA ASN A 94 -3.87 20.95 4.74
C ASN A 94 -3.24 19.59 5.12
N GLY A 95 -3.72 18.48 4.55
CA GLY A 95 -3.27 17.12 4.88
C GLY A 95 -3.70 16.62 6.27
N LEU A 96 -4.56 17.35 6.98
CA LEU A 96 -5.10 16.94 8.27
C LEU A 96 -6.44 16.21 8.12
N VAL A 97 -6.69 15.31 9.06
CA VAL A 97 -8.00 14.68 9.29
C VAL A 97 -8.50 15.05 10.68
N TYR A 98 -9.81 15.23 10.81
CA TYR A 98 -10.49 15.61 12.04
C TYR A 98 -11.35 14.43 12.50
N LEU A 99 -11.02 13.85 13.67
CA LEU A 99 -11.67 12.65 14.18
C LEU A 99 -12.29 12.91 15.56
N GLY A 100 -13.44 12.28 15.83
CA GLY A 100 -14.20 12.46 17.07
C GLY A 100 -15.42 13.36 16.91
N GLU A 101 -16.00 13.78 18.04
CA GLU A 101 -17.14 14.68 18.05
C GLU A 101 -16.77 16.07 17.51
N GLN A 102 -17.69 16.71 16.80
CA GLN A 102 -17.46 18.01 16.15
C GLN A 102 -16.98 19.06 17.18
N PRO A 103 -15.91 19.82 16.88
CA PRO A 103 -15.27 20.03 15.57
C PRO A 103 -14.21 18.97 15.16
N GLY A 104 -14.02 17.90 15.95
CA GLY A 104 -13.04 16.85 15.71
C GLY A 104 -11.61 17.24 16.10
N ARG A 105 -10.84 16.29 16.63
CA ARG A 105 -9.42 16.47 16.94
C ARG A 105 -8.59 16.34 15.66
N PRO A 106 -7.66 17.28 15.37
CA PRO A 106 -6.82 17.22 14.18
C PRO A 106 -5.71 16.17 14.34
N PHE A 107 -5.49 15.41 13.28
CA PHE A 107 -4.39 14.44 13.14
C PHE A 107 -3.72 14.61 11.77
N SER A 108 -2.41 14.38 11.72
CA SER A 108 -1.67 14.28 10.47
C SER A 108 -1.40 12.82 10.15
N ILE A 109 -1.54 12.45 8.87
CA ILE A 109 -1.21 11.11 8.39
C ILE A 109 0.30 11.04 8.16
N SER A 110 0.94 9.97 8.67
CA SER A 110 2.39 9.77 8.55
C SER A 110 2.88 9.85 7.10
N MET A 111 2.10 9.35 6.14
CA MET A 111 2.39 9.44 4.70
C MET A 111 2.46 10.89 4.22
N PHE A 112 1.47 11.74 4.54
CA PHE A 112 1.49 13.15 4.15
C PHE A 112 2.63 13.93 4.81
N HIS A 113 2.97 13.61 6.06
CA HIS A 113 4.13 14.22 6.71
C HIS A 113 5.43 13.89 5.98
N GLN A 114 5.63 12.63 5.57
CA GLN A 114 6.79 12.23 4.77
C GLN A 114 6.86 13.00 3.45
N LEU A 115 5.74 13.10 2.72
CA LEU A 115 5.65 13.84 1.46
C LEU A 115 5.96 15.34 1.64
N ARG A 116 5.41 15.98 2.69
CA ARG A 116 5.73 17.37 3.03
C ARG A 116 7.21 17.57 3.35
N CYS A 117 7.80 16.65 4.13
CA CYS A 117 9.22 16.70 4.46
C CYS A 117 10.11 16.57 3.22
N LEU A 118 9.72 15.76 2.24
CA LEU A 118 10.44 15.65 0.96
C LEU A 118 10.39 16.96 0.17
N ASP A 119 9.23 17.61 0.11
CA ASP A 119 9.07 18.89 -0.59
C ASP A 119 9.91 20.00 0.07
N ILE A 120 9.91 20.09 1.40
CA ILE A 120 10.76 21.03 2.14
C ILE A 120 12.24 20.83 1.80
N ILE A 121 12.71 19.58 1.75
CA ILE A 121 14.11 19.28 1.40
C ILE A 121 14.40 19.67 -0.06
N ARG A 122 13.46 19.43 -0.98
CA ARG A 122 13.55 19.87 -2.37
C ARG A 122 13.72 21.40 -2.45
N GLU A 123 12.89 22.16 -1.75
CA GLU A 123 12.94 23.63 -1.72
C GLU A 123 14.27 24.16 -1.18
N ASP A 124 14.83 23.50 -0.17
CA ASP A 124 16.15 23.81 0.37
C ASP A 124 17.27 23.51 -0.64
N ILE A 125 17.19 22.39 -1.37
CA ILE A 125 18.16 22.01 -2.41
C ILE A 125 18.20 23.02 -3.57
N VAL A 126 17.05 23.49 -4.03
CA VAL A 126 16.97 24.48 -5.13
C VAL A 126 17.21 25.92 -4.67
N GLY A 127 17.34 26.14 -3.35
CA GLY A 127 17.57 27.46 -2.76
C GLY A 127 16.36 28.39 -2.78
N ALA A 128 15.14 27.83 -2.86
CA ALA A 128 13.90 28.62 -2.89
C ALA A 128 13.47 29.12 -1.49
N ASP A 129 13.58 28.28 -0.47
CA ASP A 129 13.25 28.62 0.92
C ASP A 129 14.15 27.86 1.91
N SER A 130 15.38 28.35 2.06
CA SER A 130 16.39 27.66 2.88
C SER A 130 16.11 27.84 4.38
N ASN A 131 15.64 26.77 5.03
CA ASN A 131 15.47 26.70 6.49
C ASN A 131 16.17 25.46 7.06
N ALA A 132 17.47 25.58 7.33
CA ALA A 132 18.31 24.49 7.79
C ALA A 132 17.81 23.76 9.07
N ALA A 133 17.10 24.47 9.96
CA ALA A 133 16.54 23.84 11.16
C ALA A 133 15.37 22.91 10.79
N LEU A 134 14.50 23.35 9.89
CA LEU A 134 13.39 22.57 9.38
C LEU A 134 13.88 21.41 8.50
N SER A 135 14.83 21.65 7.58
CA SER A 135 15.45 20.60 6.77
C SER A 135 16.07 19.50 7.63
N ARG A 136 16.78 19.87 8.71
CA ARG A 136 17.34 18.89 9.65
C ARG A 136 16.26 18.08 10.37
N HIS A 137 15.13 18.70 10.73
CA HIS A 137 13.99 17.98 11.28
C HIS A 137 13.44 16.96 10.26
N CYS A 138 13.18 17.40 9.03
CA CYS A 138 12.65 16.59 7.94
C CYS A 138 13.58 15.42 7.60
N LEU A 139 14.89 15.66 7.48
CA LEU A 139 15.89 14.62 7.23
C LEU A 139 15.91 13.57 8.36
N ASN A 140 15.83 13.98 9.62
CA ASN A 140 15.80 13.03 10.73
C ASN A 140 14.49 12.23 10.77
N TYR A 141 13.36 12.85 10.43
CA TYR A 141 12.07 12.16 10.33
C TYR A 141 12.08 11.12 9.20
N LEU A 142 12.50 11.49 8.00
CA LEU A 142 12.60 10.57 6.85
C LEU A 142 13.57 9.43 7.12
N ARG A 143 14.73 9.72 7.73
CA ARG A 143 15.68 8.67 8.15
C ARG A 143 15.04 7.65 9.08
N GLN A 144 14.26 8.10 10.08
CA GLN A 144 13.54 7.19 10.99
C GLN A 144 12.51 6.34 10.24
N MET A 145 11.74 6.95 9.33
CA MET A 145 10.74 6.22 8.54
C MET A 145 11.38 5.16 7.64
N ILE A 146 12.45 5.49 6.93
CA ILE A 146 13.19 4.57 6.05
C ILE A 146 13.73 3.37 6.86
N MET A 147 14.33 3.60 8.03
CA MET A 147 14.84 2.50 8.86
C MET A 147 13.74 1.56 9.38
N CYS A 148 12.51 2.04 9.59
CA CYS A 148 11.43 1.23 10.16
C CYS A 148 10.52 0.57 9.11
N ARG A 149 10.50 1.09 7.88
CA ARG A 149 9.50 0.75 6.85
C ARG A 149 10.09 0.61 5.45
N SER A 150 11.41 0.53 5.30
CA SER A 150 12.04 0.29 4.00
C SER A 150 11.62 -1.06 3.43
N ASP A 151 11.48 -1.09 2.11
CA ASP A 151 11.43 -2.33 1.36
C ASP A 151 12.87 -2.89 1.27
N ALA A 152 13.03 -4.17 1.59
CA ALA A 152 14.29 -4.89 1.52
C ALA A 152 14.42 -5.73 0.24
N GLN A 153 13.50 -5.54 -0.72
CA GLN A 153 13.53 -6.19 -2.02
C GLN A 153 14.83 -5.84 -2.76
N LEU A 154 15.46 -6.86 -3.32
CA LEU A 154 16.65 -6.69 -4.15
C LEU A 154 16.26 -6.21 -5.55
N GLU A 155 16.93 -5.18 -6.03
CA GLU A 155 16.78 -4.69 -7.39
C GLU A 155 17.46 -5.63 -8.39
N ASN A 156 16.80 -5.84 -9.53
CA ASN A 156 17.33 -6.71 -10.59
C ASN A 156 18.26 -5.91 -11.49
N ILE A 157 19.57 -6.08 -11.33
CA ILE A 157 20.58 -5.44 -12.18
C ILE A 157 20.85 -6.35 -13.39
N LEU A 158 20.63 -5.83 -14.60
CA LEU A 158 20.93 -6.51 -15.85
C LEU A 158 22.20 -5.91 -16.46
N LEU A 159 23.13 -6.79 -16.86
CA LEU A 159 24.34 -6.39 -17.59
C LEU A 159 23.98 -6.10 -19.05
N ALA A 160 24.38 -4.92 -19.54
CA ALA A 160 24.27 -4.60 -20.94
C ALA A 160 25.25 -5.49 -21.72
N SER A 161 24.74 -6.30 -22.64
CA SER A 161 25.52 -7.25 -23.46
C SER A 161 26.52 -6.58 -24.43
N ARG A 162 26.61 -5.24 -24.47
CA ARG A 162 27.35 -4.52 -25.50
C ARG A 162 28.56 -3.81 -24.91
N GLU A 163 29.73 -4.15 -25.43
CA GLU A 163 31.06 -3.65 -25.04
C GLU A 163 31.24 -2.12 -25.24
N ASP A 164 30.23 -1.43 -25.78
CA ASP A 164 30.26 -0.02 -26.22
C ASP A 164 29.12 0.83 -25.63
N SER A 165 28.44 0.34 -24.59
CA SER A 165 27.40 1.14 -23.90
C SER A 165 28.02 1.98 -22.78
N LEU A 166 27.80 3.30 -22.82
CA LEU A 166 28.15 4.25 -21.75
C LEU A 166 27.56 3.89 -20.37
N GLN A 167 26.51 3.05 -20.34
CA GLN A 167 25.98 2.43 -19.13
C GLN A 167 26.02 0.90 -19.25
N PRO A 168 26.99 0.22 -18.59
CA PRO A 168 27.17 -1.23 -18.68
C PRO A 168 26.13 -2.05 -17.89
N PHE A 169 25.22 -1.38 -17.18
CA PHE A 169 24.16 -2.01 -16.40
C PHE A 169 22.91 -1.15 -16.42
N PHE A 170 21.74 -1.79 -16.40
CA PHE A 170 20.46 -1.13 -16.17
C PHE A 170 19.67 -1.86 -15.08
N VAL A 171 18.97 -1.10 -14.24
CA VAL A 171 18.07 -1.65 -13.22
C VAL A 171 16.76 -1.99 -13.92
N ARG A 172 16.36 -3.26 -13.88
CA ARG A 172 15.05 -3.67 -14.38
C ARG A 172 14.02 -3.33 -13.32
N PRO A 173 13.07 -2.43 -13.58
CA PRO A 173 12.12 -2.05 -12.55
C PRO A 173 11.24 -3.23 -12.15
N GLY A 174 11.07 -3.42 -10.85
CA GLY A 174 10.19 -4.42 -10.28
C GLY A 174 8.73 -3.98 -10.27
N THR A 175 7.85 -4.92 -9.94
CA THR A 175 6.48 -4.63 -9.51
C THR A 175 6.40 -4.89 -8.01
N TYR A 176 5.85 -3.93 -7.27
CA TYR A 176 5.78 -3.93 -5.81
C TYR A 176 4.32 -4.00 -5.36
N VAL A 177 4.09 -4.59 -4.19
CA VAL A 177 2.78 -4.60 -3.52
C VAL A 177 2.72 -3.41 -2.57
N CYS A 178 1.95 -2.38 -2.93
CA CYS A 178 1.86 -1.11 -2.22
C CYS A 178 0.51 -0.98 -1.49
N ASN A 179 0.49 -0.13 -0.46
CA ASN A 179 -0.78 0.34 0.10
C ASN A 179 -1.47 1.25 -0.92
N ASN A 180 -2.79 1.10 -1.10
CA ASN A 180 -3.54 1.96 -2.01
C ASN A 180 -3.72 3.36 -1.43
N TRP A 181 -2.91 4.31 -1.91
CA TRP A 181 -2.99 5.70 -1.45
C TRP A 181 -4.22 6.44 -1.99
N ASN A 182 -4.87 5.96 -3.07
CA ASN A 182 -6.10 6.59 -3.56
C ASN A 182 -7.21 6.52 -2.50
N SER A 183 -7.35 5.38 -1.81
CA SER A 183 -8.29 5.23 -0.70
C SER A 183 -8.02 6.22 0.43
N VAL A 184 -6.74 6.51 0.73
CA VAL A 184 -6.36 7.50 1.74
C VAL A 184 -6.75 8.91 1.29
N LEU A 185 -6.43 9.27 0.05
CA LEU A 185 -6.74 10.59 -0.52
C LEU A 185 -8.24 10.85 -0.54
N GLU A 186 -9.05 9.87 -0.94
CA GLU A 186 -10.51 9.96 -0.97
C GLU A 186 -11.10 10.13 0.44
N GLU A 187 -10.66 9.33 1.40
CA GLU A 187 -11.16 9.40 2.77
C GLU A 187 -10.80 10.75 3.43
N VAL A 188 -9.60 11.27 3.18
CA VAL A 188 -9.17 12.58 3.69
C VAL A 188 -10.01 13.71 3.10
N LYS A 189 -10.25 13.71 1.78
CA LYS A 189 -11.11 14.71 1.12
C LYS A 189 -12.53 14.70 1.71
N LYS A 190 -13.09 13.51 1.92
CA LYS A 190 -14.41 13.33 2.53
C LYS A 190 -14.44 13.85 3.97
N ASN A 191 -13.41 13.54 4.75
CA ASN A 191 -13.27 13.99 6.13
C ASN A 191 -13.21 15.53 6.22
N GLN A 192 -12.38 16.17 5.39
CA GLN A 192 -12.24 17.63 5.33
C GLN A 192 -13.55 18.32 4.94
N ALA A 193 -14.24 17.82 3.90
CA ALA A 193 -15.53 18.37 3.49
C ALA A 193 -16.64 18.25 4.56
N GLY A 194 -16.52 17.27 5.47
CA GLY A 194 -17.43 17.11 6.61
C GLY A 194 -17.08 17.99 7.81
N ALA A 195 -15.83 18.43 7.94
CA ALA A 195 -15.36 19.31 9.01
C ALA A 195 -15.55 20.81 8.69
N GLU A 196 -15.71 21.15 7.40
CA GLU A 196 -16.02 22.52 6.93
C GLU A 196 -17.51 22.90 7.04
N ARG A 197 -18.37 21.97 7.50
CA ARG A 197 -19.80 22.20 7.75
C ARG A 197 -20.08 22.46 9.23
#